data_AF-A0A957PU19-F1
#
_entry.id   AF-A0A957PU19-F1
#
_cell.length_a   1.000
_cell.length_b   1.000
_cell.length_c   1.000
_cell.angle_alpha   90.00
_cell.angle_beta   90.00
_cell.angle_gamma   90.00
#
_symmetry.space_group_name_H-M   'P 1'
#
loop_
_entity.id
_entity.type
_entity.pdbx_description
1 polymer ?
#
loop_
_entity_poly.entity_id
_entity_poly.type
_entity_poly.pdbx_seq_one_letter_code
_entity_poly.pdbx_strand_id
1 'polypeptide(L)'
;LSKLTEAELAQLHGMGPKALRILSEALKAEGLSFKQGKVGENLKKKGSPVSRTDKVDEFLRELRHPLTAEIEAVRSIIKGVNKDIAEEVKWKAPSFNYKGEYLVTFNLWEMERIFLVFHNPLIPQVKSKILEGDYKDRRKTYFTDMQDIKAKKPLLEKALKDLIKLIDLG
;
A
#
# COMPACT_ATOMS: atom_id res chain seq x y z
N LEU A 1 -0.63 15.39 -23.98
CA LEU A 1 -1.98 14.84 -23.70
C LEU A 1 -1.82 13.78 -22.61
N SER A 2 -2.49 13.94 -21.47
CA SER A 2 -2.22 13.14 -20.26
C SER A 2 -2.33 11.64 -20.55
N LYS A 3 -1.36 10.86 -20.07
CA LYS A 3 -1.45 9.39 -20.07
C LYS A 3 -2.62 8.87 -19.23
N LEU A 4 -3.18 9.74 -18.39
CA LEU A 4 -4.22 9.46 -17.41
C LEU A 4 -5.59 9.92 -17.92
N THR A 5 -6.60 9.09 -17.62
CA THR A 5 -8.02 9.39 -17.72
C THR A 5 -8.50 10.17 -16.50
N GLU A 6 -9.65 10.86 -16.63
CA GLU A 6 -10.27 11.58 -15.50
C GLU A 6 -10.63 10.64 -14.34
N ALA A 7 -11.03 9.41 -14.67
CA ALA A 7 -11.36 8.39 -13.68
C ALA A 7 -10.12 7.88 -12.90
N GLU A 8 -8.95 7.79 -13.54
CA GLU A 8 -7.68 7.48 -12.85
C GLU A 8 -7.23 8.65 -11.96
N LEU A 9 -7.40 9.89 -12.42
CA LEU A 9 -7.10 11.08 -11.62
C LEU A 9 -8.00 11.18 -10.39
N ALA A 10 -9.27 10.80 -10.50
CA ALA A 10 -10.22 10.77 -9.39
C ALA A 10 -9.81 9.80 -8.25
N GLN A 11 -8.92 8.83 -8.51
CA GLN A 11 -8.40 7.95 -7.47
C GLN A 11 -7.29 8.59 -6.62
N LEU A 12 -6.71 9.69 -7.09
CA LEU A 12 -5.65 10.39 -6.37
C LEU A 12 -6.24 11.17 -5.19
N HIS A 13 -5.57 11.08 -4.05
CA HIS A 13 -5.98 11.82 -2.87
C HIS A 13 -5.96 13.34 -3.15
N GLY A 14 -7.05 14.03 -2.82
CA GLY A 14 -7.23 15.47 -3.09
C GLY A 14 -7.88 15.80 -4.44
N MET A 15 -8.02 14.82 -5.34
CA MET A 15 -8.71 14.98 -6.63
C MET A 15 -10.21 14.74 -6.49
N GLY A 16 -10.86 15.52 -5.62
CA GLY A 16 -12.32 15.51 -5.51
C GLY A 16 -13.02 16.15 -6.71
N PRO A 17 -14.36 16.07 -6.82
CA PRO A 17 -15.12 16.58 -7.96
C PRO A 17 -14.81 18.04 -8.32
N LYS A 18 -14.58 18.89 -7.32
CA LYS A 18 -14.22 20.30 -7.52
C LYS A 18 -12.84 20.46 -8.18
N ALA A 19 -11.84 19.70 -7.72
CA ALA A 19 -10.49 19.76 -8.26
C ALA A 19 -10.44 19.25 -9.71
N LEU A 20 -11.17 18.15 -9.99
CA LEU A 20 -11.31 17.61 -11.34
C LEU A 20 -11.99 18.61 -12.29
N ARG A 21 -13.06 19.27 -11.83
CA ARG A 21 -13.74 20.30 -12.63
C ARG A 21 -12.80 21.46 -12.99
N ILE A 22 -12.07 22.00 -12.01
CA ILE A 22 -11.12 23.10 -12.24
C ILE A 22 -10.03 22.67 -13.24
N LEU A 23 -9.48 21.47 -13.08
CA LEU A 23 -8.45 20.94 -13.98
C LEU A 23 -8.99 20.71 -15.40
N SER A 24 -10.20 20.17 -15.52
CA SER A 24 -10.88 19.96 -16.81
C SER A 24 -11.15 21.28 -17.54
N GLU A 25 -11.62 22.30 -16.82
CA GLU A 25 -11.83 23.65 -17.35
C GLU A 25 -10.51 24.29 -17.82
N ALA A 26 -9.44 24.16 -17.03
CA ALA A 26 -8.12 24.67 -17.40
C ALA A 26 -7.55 23.96 -18.64
N LEU A 27 -7.66 22.64 -18.73
CA LEU A 27 -7.23 21.89 -19.92
C LEU A 27 -8.01 22.32 -21.16
N LYS A 28 -9.33 22.50 -21.03
CA LYS A 28 -10.19 22.93 -22.15
C LYS A 28 -9.82 24.32 -22.65
N ALA A 29 -9.45 25.24 -21.76
CA ALA A 29 -8.97 26.58 -22.14
C ALA A 29 -7.69 26.52 -23.00
N GLU A 30 -6.84 25.51 -22.77
CA GLU A 30 -5.62 25.24 -23.54
C GLU A 30 -5.86 24.29 -24.74
N GLY A 31 -7.11 23.97 -25.08
CA GLY A 31 -7.43 23.03 -26.16
C GLY A 31 -7.03 21.57 -25.87
N LEU A 32 -6.78 21.23 -24.61
CA LEU A 32 -6.40 19.90 -24.14
C LEU A 32 -7.58 19.17 -23.52
N SER A 33 -7.49 17.84 -23.47
CA SER A 33 -8.46 16.97 -22.81
C SER A 33 -7.78 15.72 -22.23
N PHE A 34 -8.46 15.08 -21.28
CA PHE A 34 -8.04 13.77 -20.77
C PHE A 34 -8.25 12.68 -21.82
N LYS A 35 -7.48 11.58 -21.68
CA LYS A 35 -7.76 10.36 -22.43
C LYS A 35 -9.15 9.84 -22.07
N GLN A 36 -9.92 9.40 -23.07
CA GLN A 36 -11.19 8.71 -22.82
C GLN A 36 -10.94 7.36 -22.12
N GLY A 37 -11.62 7.13 -21.00
CA GLY A 37 -11.65 5.82 -20.34
C GLY A 37 -12.52 4.83 -21.11
N LYS A 38 -12.39 3.53 -20.82
CA LYS A 38 -13.30 2.53 -21.40
C LYS A 38 -14.61 2.50 -20.60
N VAL A 39 -15.74 2.54 -21.30
CA VAL A 39 -17.06 2.39 -20.67
C VAL A 39 -17.14 1.02 -19.99
N GLY A 40 -17.43 0.99 -18.68
CA GLY A 40 -17.49 -0.24 -17.87
C GLY A 40 -16.16 -0.69 -17.24
N GLU A 41 -15.10 0.13 -17.31
CA GLU A 41 -13.81 -0.18 -16.68
C GLU A 41 -13.90 -0.12 -15.15
N ASN A 42 -13.85 -1.29 -14.50
CA ASN A 42 -13.66 -1.39 -13.06
C ASN A 42 -12.20 -1.04 -12.72
N LEU A 43 -11.94 0.22 -12.41
CA LEU A 43 -10.61 0.64 -11.99
C LEU A 43 -10.26 -0.03 -10.65
N LYS A 44 -9.12 -0.75 -10.62
CA LYS A 44 -8.57 -1.26 -9.35
C LYS A 44 -8.32 -0.07 -8.42
N LYS A 45 -8.75 -0.16 -7.17
CA LYS A 45 -8.45 0.85 -6.15
C LYS A 45 -6.94 0.85 -5.87
N LYS A 46 -6.25 1.89 -6.30
CA LYS A 46 -4.83 2.12 -6.00
C LYS A 46 -4.64 2.82 -4.65
N GLY A 47 -3.47 2.64 -4.07
CA GLY A 47 -3.02 3.44 -2.93
C GLY A 47 -2.54 4.82 -3.37
N SER A 48 -2.47 5.74 -2.41
CA SER A 48 -1.84 7.04 -2.64
C SER A 48 -0.33 6.86 -2.85
N PRO A 49 0.26 7.34 -3.96
CA PRO A 49 1.71 7.36 -4.12
C PRO A 49 2.40 8.38 -3.21
N VAL A 50 1.63 9.29 -2.61
CA VAL A 50 2.11 10.21 -1.58
C VAL A 50 1.95 9.57 -0.22
N SER A 51 3.08 9.34 0.46
CA SER A 51 3.12 8.81 1.81
C SER A 51 2.45 9.77 2.82
N ARG A 52 1.62 9.22 3.70
CA ARG A 52 0.89 9.93 4.76
C ARG A 52 1.41 9.51 6.13
N THR A 53 2.73 9.60 6.29
CA THR A 53 3.42 9.28 7.54
C THR A 53 2.85 10.06 8.72
N ASP A 54 2.49 11.34 8.52
CA ASP A 54 1.82 12.19 9.50
C ASP A 54 0.53 11.54 10.07
N LYS A 55 -0.30 10.99 9.18
CA LYS A 55 -1.57 10.36 9.55
C LYS A 55 -1.39 8.98 10.15
N VAL A 56 -0.40 8.22 9.70
CA VAL A 56 -0.07 6.94 10.32
C VAL A 56 0.49 7.16 11.73
N ASP A 57 1.33 8.19 11.94
CA ASP A 57 1.84 8.57 13.26
C ASP A 57 0.71 8.99 14.21
N GLU A 58 -0.21 9.83 13.73
CA GLU A 58 -1.41 10.22 14.49
C GLU A 58 -2.25 9.01 14.89
N PHE A 59 -2.51 8.11 13.94
CA PHE A 59 -3.24 6.88 14.19
C PHE A 59 -2.56 5.98 15.22
N LEU A 60 -1.24 5.77 15.11
CA LEU A 60 -0.51 4.91 16.04
C LEU A 60 -0.36 5.51 17.44
N ARG A 61 -0.32 6.85 17.58
CA ARG A 61 -0.34 7.50 18.90
C ARG A 61 -1.64 7.26 19.66
N GLU A 62 -2.77 7.21 18.95
CA GLU A 62 -4.09 6.99 19.55
C GLU A 62 -4.40 5.50 19.73
N LEU A 63 -3.69 4.63 19.01
CA LEU A 63 -3.88 3.19 19.05
C LEU A 63 -3.45 2.62 20.40
N ARG A 64 -4.40 2.05 21.14
CA ARG A 64 -4.11 1.24 22.34
C ARG A 64 -3.85 -0.20 21.94
N HIS A 65 -2.59 -0.54 21.66
CA HIS A 65 -2.18 -1.89 21.28
C HIS A 65 -1.01 -2.38 22.15
N PRO A 66 -1.04 -3.62 22.67
CA PRO A 66 0.03 -4.14 23.53
C PRO A 66 1.38 -4.25 22.80
N LEU A 67 1.35 -4.47 21.49
CA LEU A 67 2.54 -4.65 20.64
C LEU A 67 2.96 -3.38 19.87
N THR A 68 2.82 -2.21 20.49
CA THR A 68 3.10 -0.93 19.80
C THR A 68 4.56 -0.84 19.31
N ALA A 69 5.52 -1.29 20.12
CA ALA A 69 6.94 -1.28 19.75
C ALA A 69 7.24 -2.20 18.55
N GLU A 70 6.61 -3.37 18.51
CA GLU A 70 6.71 -4.34 17.42
C GLU A 70 6.07 -3.81 16.14
N ILE A 71 4.91 -3.13 16.24
CA ILE A 71 4.26 -2.48 15.10
C ILE A 71 5.21 -1.44 14.49
N GLU A 72 5.80 -0.57 15.31
CA GLU A 72 6.75 0.45 14.85
C GLU A 72 8.01 -0.17 14.22
N ALA A 73 8.55 -1.23 14.83
CA ALA A 73 9.72 -1.93 14.29
C ALA A 73 9.42 -2.55 12.91
N VAL A 74 8.30 -3.25 12.76
CA VAL A 74 7.90 -3.84 11.47
C VAL A 74 7.58 -2.75 10.44
N ARG A 75 6.91 -1.67 10.84
CA ARG A 75 6.67 -0.50 9.99
C ARG A 75 7.98 0.09 9.47
N SER A 76 8.97 0.26 10.35
CA SER A 76 10.28 0.78 9.96
C SER A 76 11.00 -0.16 8.98
N ILE A 77 10.90 -1.48 9.16
CA ILE A 77 11.48 -2.46 8.24
C ILE A 77 10.83 -2.32 6.86
N ILE A 78 9.49 -2.29 6.78
CA ILE A 78 8.75 -2.18 5.51
C ILE A 78 9.17 -0.91 4.77
N LYS A 79 9.16 0.25 5.44
CA LYS A 79 9.58 1.54 4.84
C LYS A 79 11.04 1.53 4.40
N GLY A 80 11.90 0.81 5.09
CA GLY A 80 13.32 0.68 4.76
C GLY A 80 13.62 -0.15 3.52
N VAL A 81 12.65 -0.92 3.00
CA VAL A 81 12.87 -1.80 1.84
C VAL A 81 13.12 -1.01 0.55
N ASN A 82 12.34 0.04 0.31
CA ASN A 82 12.43 0.88 -0.88
C ASN A 82 11.87 2.27 -0.57
N LYS A 83 12.59 3.32 -1.00
CA LYS A 83 12.24 4.73 -0.77
C LYS A 83 10.89 5.16 -1.37
N ASP A 84 10.42 4.45 -2.39
CA ASP A 84 9.16 4.75 -3.09
C ASP A 84 7.96 3.98 -2.48
N ILE A 85 8.16 3.31 -1.34
CA ILE A 85 7.05 2.78 -0.54
C ILE A 85 6.36 3.94 0.17
N ALA A 86 5.07 4.09 -0.09
CA ALA A 86 4.18 5.01 0.59
C ALA A 86 3.32 4.26 1.61
N GLU A 87 2.98 4.95 2.71
CA GLU A 87 2.07 4.43 3.72
C GLU A 87 0.82 5.32 3.87
N GLU A 88 -0.29 4.72 4.28
CA GLU A 88 -1.53 5.42 4.63
C GLU A 88 -2.31 4.61 5.67
N VAL A 89 -3.30 5.24 6.31
CA VAL A 89 -4.26 4.54 7.16
C VAL A 89 -5.41 4.04 6.30
N LYS A 90 -5.56 2.73 6.20
CA LYS A 90 -6.67 2.09 5.50
C LYS A 90 -7.19 0.91 6.29
N TRP A 91 -8.52 0.75 6.33
CA TRP A 91 -9.18 -0.28 7.14
C TRP A 91 -8.80 -0.20 8.63
N LYS A 92 -8.56 1.01 9.15
CA LYS A 92 -8.06 1.28 10.51
C LYS A 92 -6.72 0.59 10.80
N ALA A 93 -5.82 0.54 9.82
CA ALA A 93 -4.47 0.03 10.02
C ALA A 93 -3.46 0.68 9.06
N PRO A 94 -2.16 0.71 9.42
CA PRO A 94 -1.11 1.09 8.49
C PRO A 94 -1.08 0.14 7.29
N SER A 95 -1.17 0.72 6.10
CA SER A 95 -1.18 0.04 4.81
C SER A 95 -0.13 0.63 3.89
N PHE A 96 0.58 -0.22 3.17
CA PHE A 96 1.74 0.16 2.36
C PHE A 96 1.51 -0.15 0.90
N ASN A 97 1.93 0.78 0.04
CA ASN A 97 1.89 0.62 -1.41
C ASN A 97 3.24 1.04 -2.02
N TYR A 98 3.52 0.55 -3.22
CA TYR A 98 4.65 0.97 -4.04
C TYR A 98 4.10 1.51 -5.36
N LYS A 99 4.35 2.79 -5.63
CA LYS A 99 3.82 3.50 -6.82
C LYS A 99 2.30 3.34 -7.01
N GLY A 100 1.54 3.29 -5.91
CA GLY A 100 0.10 3.08 -5.90
C GLY A 100 -0.37 1.63 -5.94
N GLU A 101 0.52 0.66 -6.17
CA GLU A 101 0.19 -0.76 -6.07
C GLU A 101 0.35 -1.23 -4.63
N TYR A 102 -0.73 -1.68 -4.00
CA TYR A 102 -0.67 -2.12 -2.62
C TYR A 102 0.24 -3.35 -2.46
N LEU A 103 0.98 -3.37 -1.35
CA LEU A 103 1.87 -4.48 -0.98
C LEU A 103 1.29 -5.26 0.19
N VAL A 104 1.12 -4.58 1.32
CA VAL A 104 0.88 -5.20 2.63
C VAL A 104 0.15 -4.25 3.56
N THR A 105 -0.67 -4.81 4.45
CA THR A 105 -1.41 -4.08 5.49
C THR A 105 -1.29 -4.80 6.83
N PHE A 106 -1.16 -4.05 7.92
CA PHE A 106 -1.29 -4.61 9.27
C PHE A 106 -2.73 -5.05 9.55
N ASN A 107 -2.89 -6.16 10.25
CA ASN A 107 -4.14 -6.51 10.91
C ASN A 107 -3.98 -6.27 12.41
N LEU A 108 -4.57 -5.18 12.90
CA LEU A 108 -4.47 -4.74 14.29
C LEU A 108 -5.64 -5.22 15.16
N TRP A 109 -6.48 -6.12 14.65
CA TRP A 109 -7.46 -6.84 15.46
C TRP A 109 -6.80 -8.01 16.21
N GLU A 110 -5.65 -8.47 15.72
CA GLU A 110 -4.81 -9.46 16.39
C GLU A 110 -3.98 -8.76 17.47
N MET A 111 -4.14 -9.20 18.72
CA MET A 111 -3.57 -8.54 19.89
C MET A 111 -2.36 -9.30 20.47
N GLU A 112 -2.15 -10.56 20.07
CA GLU A 112 -1.13 -11.43 20.66
C GLU A 112 0.16 -11.51 19.83
N ARG A 113 0.09 -11.11 18.55
CA ARG A 113 1.22 -11.17 17.61
C ARG A 113 1.06 -10.13 16.52
N ILE A 114 2.15 -9.77 15.85
CA ILE A 114 2.04 -8.95 14.64
C ILE A 114 1.49 -9.81 13.51
N PHE A 115 0.43 -9.35 12.88
CA PHE A 115 -0.17 -9.99 11.71
C PHE A 115 -0.15 -9.04 10.50
N LEU A 116 0.54 -9.45 9.44
CA LEU A 116 0.55 -8.78 8.15
C LEU A 116 -0.26 -9.54 7.11
N VAL A 117 -1.01 -8.80 6.30
CA VAL A 117 -1.75 -9.31 5.14
C VAL A 117 -1.18 -8.71 3.87
N PHE A 118 -0.58 -9.56 3.04
CA PHE A 118 -0.18 -9.20 1.68
C PHE A 118 -1.36 -9.44 0.74
N HIS A 119 -1.81 -8.41 0.03
CA HIS A 119 -3.03 -8.45 -0.80
C HIS A 119 -2.79 -8.03 -2.25
N ASN A 120 -1.51 -7.96 -2.65
CA ASN A 120 -1.17 -7.79 -4.06
C ASN A 120 -1.42 -9.11 -4.83
N PRO A 121 -2.11 -9.10 -5.98
CA PRO A 121 -2.35 -10.32 -6.78
C PRO A 121 -1.09 -11.07 -7.23
N LEU A 122 0.08 -10.41 -7.28
CA LEU A 122 1.36 -11.02 -7.63
C LEU A 122 2.00 -11.78 -6.46
N ILE A 123 1.49 -11.64 -5.23
CA ILE A 123 2.10 -12.26 -4.05
C ILE A 123 2.26 -13.80 -4.13
N PRO A 124 1.38 -14.60 -4.77
CA PRO A 124 1.58 -16.04 -4.87
C PRO A 124 2.83 -16.46 -5.67
N GLN A 125 3.37 -15.54 -6.48
CA GLN A 125 4.59 -15.76 -7.25
C GLN A 125 5.86 -15.57 -6.41
N VAL A 126 5.77 -14.83 -5.29
CA VAL A 126 6.89 -14.60 -4.38
C VAL A 126 7.16 -15.87 -3.56
N LYS A 127 8.34 -16.46 -3.72
CA LYS A 127 8.76 -17.65 -2.98
C LYS A 127 9.52 -17.24 -1.73
N SER A 128 8.84 -17.24 -0.59
CA SER A 128 9.44 -16.97 0.72
C SER A 128 8.80 -17.83 1.81
N LYS A 129 9.62 -18.32 2.74
CA LYS A 129 9.17 -19.15 3.87
C LYS A 129 8.35 -18.36 4.91
N ILE A 130 8.41 -17.03 4.86
CA ILE A 130 7.65 -16.16 5.78
C ILE A 130 6.20 -15.94 5.33
N LEU A 131 5.88 -16.31 4.08
CA LEU A 131 4.57 -16.11 3.48
C LEU A 131 3.72 -17.38 3.63
N GLU A 132 2.65 -17.27 4.41
CA GLU A 132 1.73 -18.35 4.70
C GLU A 132 0.39 -18.19 3.95
N GLY A 133 -0.32 -19.31 3.83
CA GLY A 133 -1.62 -19.41 3.17
C GLY A 133 -1.52 -19.67 1.66
N ASP A 134 -2.61 -20.17 1.08
CA ASP A 134 -2.70 -20.50 -0.34
C ASP A 134 -3.91 -19.88 -1.04
N TYR A 135 -4.23 -18.65 -0.65
CA TYR A 135 -5.30 -17.88 -1.27
C TYR A 135 -4.88 -17.41 -2.68
N LYS A 136 -5.87 -17.17 -3.54
CA LYS A 136 -5.65 -16.72 -4.93
C LYS A 136 -4.80 -15.45 -5.04
N ASP A 137 -4.97 -14.50 -4.11
CA ASP A 137 -4.42 -13.14 -4.20
C ASP A 137 -3.83 -12.65 -2.88
N ARG A 138 -3.59 -13.55 -1.92
CA ARG A 138 -3.23 -13.18 -0.56
C ARG A 138 -2.23 -14.12 0.08
N ARG A 139 -1.31 -13.55 0.86
CA ARG A 139 -0.46 -14.27 1.81
C ARG A 139 -0.48 -13.57 3.16
N LYS A 140 -0.14 -14.31 4.20
CA LYS A 140 -0.13 -13.87 5.59
C LYS A 140 1.28 -14.02 6.15
N THR A 141 1.64 -13.16 7.09
CA THR A 141 2.89 -13.27 7.83
C THR A 141 2.64 -12.92 9.29
N TYR A 142 3.26 -13.66 10.20
CA TYR A 142 3.13 -13.45 11.63
C TYR A 142 4.49 -13.28 12.31
N PHE A 143 4.54 -12.43 13.32
CA PHE A 143 5.68 -12.30 14.23
C PHE A 143 5.22 -12.37 15.69
N THR A 144 5.83 -13.23 16.49
CA THR A 144 5.42 -13.42 17.89
C THR A 144 5.90 -12.31 18.81
N ASP A 145 7.11 -11.80 18.56
CA ASP A 145 7.78 -10.82 19.43
C ASP A 145 8.93 -10.13 18.69
N MET A 146 9.64 -9.25 19.40
CA MET A 146 10.78 -8.51 18.87
C MET A 146 11.97 -9.38 18.43
N GLN A 147 12.23 -10.52 19.07
CA GLN A 147 13.31 -11.42 18.64
C GLN A 147 12.94 -12.09 17.31
N ASP A 148 11.70 -12.55 17.17
CA ASP A 148 11.18 -13.14 15.95
C ASP A 148 11.17 -12.11 14.80
N ILE A 149 10.80 -10.84 15.07
CA ILE A 149 10.91 -9.74 14.10
C ILE A 149 12.35 -9.59 13.59
N LYS A 150 13.33 -9.56 14.51
CA LYS A 150 14.75 -9.43 14.14
C LYS A 150 15.23 -10.63 13.32
N ALA A 151 14.86 -11.84 13.72
CA ALA A 151 15.25 -13.07 13.04
C ALA A 151 14.65 -13.17 11.63
N LYS A 152 13.38 -12.80 11.47
CA LYS A 152 12.64 -12.87 10.20
C LYS A 152 12.78 -11.62 9.33
N LYS A 153 13.38 -10.53 9.83
CA LYS A 153 13.62 -9.28 9.07
C LYS A 153 14.17 -9.53 7.67
N PRO A 154 15.24 -10.33 7.46
CA PRO A 154 15.77 -10.56 6.11
C PRO A 154 14.77 -11.25 5.17
N LEU A 155 13.91 -12.12 5.71
CA LEU A 155 12.88 -12.81 4.93
C LEU A 155 11.74 -11.87 4.54
N LEU A 156 11.33 -10.97 5.44
CA LEU A 156 10.32 -9.94 5.16
C LEU A 156 10.82 -8.97 4.08
N GLU A 157 12.04 -8.46 4.24
CA GLU A 157 12.65 -7.56 3.26
C GLU A 157 12.78 -8.22 1.89
N LYS A 158 13.24 -9.48 1.85
CA LYS A 158 13.34 -10.24 0.60
C LYS A 158 11.97 -10.41 -0.07
N ALA A 159 10.94 -10.78 0.69
CA ALA A 159 9.60 -10.96 0.14
C ALA A 159 9.03 -9.67 -0.48
N LEU A 160 9.25 -8.52 0.19
CA LEU A 160 8.83 -7.21 -0.32
C LEU A 160 9.65 -6.79 -1.55
N LYS A 161 10.96 -7.01 -1.57
CA LYS A 161 11.82 -6.74 -2.74
C LYS A 161 11.41 -7.57 -3.94
N ASP A 162 11.16 -8.86 -3.74
CA ASP A 162 10.71 -9.76 -4.81
C ASP A 162 9.33 -9.33 -5.35
N LEU A 163 8.41 -8.93 -4.48
CA LEU A 163 7.10 -8.41 -4.91
C LEU A 163 7.24 -7.10 -5.71
N ILE A 164 8.06 -6.17 -5.23
CA ILE A 164 8.35 -4.91 -5.93
C ILE A 164 8.94 -5.18 -7.32
N LYS A 165 9.88 -6.14 -7.41
CA LYS A 165 10.46 -6.54 -8.69
C LYS A 165 9.40 -7.05 -9.67
N LEU A 166 8.43 -7.84 -9.19
CA LEU A 166 7.33 -8.30 -10.04
C LEU A 166 6.43 -7.15 -10.51
N ILE A 167 6.20 -6.15 -9.65
CA ILE A 167 5.43 -4.94 -10.00
C ILE A 167 6.17 -4.12 -11.06
N ASP A 168 7.49 -3.95 -10.94
CA ASP A 168 8.27 -3.19 -11.93
C ASP A 168 8.42 -3.93 -13.29
N LEU A 169 8.18 -5.25 -13.32
CA LEU A 169 8.24 -6.06 -14.56
C LEU A 169 6.92 -6.09 -15.35
N GLY A 170 5.79 -5.69 -14.72
CA GLY A 170 4.45 -5.70 -15.32
C GLY A 170 4.02 -4.33 -15.82
#